data_AF-A0A4Q3KZV3-F1
#
_entry.id   AF-A0A4Q3KZV3-F1
#
_cell.length_a   1.000
_cell.length_b   1.000
_cell.length_c   1.000
_cell.angle_alpha   90.00
_cell.angle_beta   90.00
_cell.angle_gamma   90.00
#
_symmetry.space_group_name_H-M   'P 1'
#
loop_
_entity.id
_entity.type
_entity.pdbx_description
1 polymer ?
#
loop_
_entity_poly.entity_id
_entity_poly.type
_entity_poly.pdbx_seq_one_letter_code
_entity_poly.pdbx_strand_id
1 'polypeptide(L)'
;MTKTVDEKLARSFGLSADEYAKVLGIMGRTPSLTELGIFSVMWSEHCSYKSSRVWLKQLPTTAPWVVHGPGENAGVIDIGEGLVAVFKMESHNHPSFIEPYQGAATGVGGILRDVFTMGARPIANLNALRFGLPSDP
;
A
#
# COMPACT_ATOMS: atom_id res chain seq x y z
N MET A 1 11.71 -27.33 16.22
CA MET A 1 11.37 -28.03 14.96
C MET A 1 11.54 -27.05 13.81
N THR A 2 12.46 -27.32 12.90
CA THR A 2 12.65 -26.51 11.68
C THR A 2 11.47 -26.78 10.76
N LYS A 3 10.61 -25.78 10.49
CA LYS A 3 9.52 -25.95 9.52
C LYS A 3 10.12 -26.06 8.13
N THR A 4 9.77 -27.11 7.39
CA THR A 4 10.09 -27.23 5.97
C THR A 4 9.35 -26.13 5.22
N VAL A 5 10.08 -25.35 4.43
CA VAL A 5 9.51 -24.24 3.64
C VAL A 5 9.16 -24.78 2.26
N ASP A 6 8.00 -25.43 2.16
CA ASP A 6 7.47 -26.05 0.95
C ASP A 6 6.29 -25.25 0.35
N GLU A 7 5.76 -25.70 -0.78
CA GLU A 7 4.62 -25.05 -1.45
C GLU A 7 3.38 -25.00 -0.53
N LYS A 8 3.16 -26.03 0.29
CA LYS A 8 2.01 -26.08 1.21
C LYS A 8 2.11 -24.96 2.24
N LEU A 9 3.29 -24.75 2.81
CA LEU A 9 3.54 -23.63 3.72
C LEU A 9 3.39 -22.30 3.00
N ALA A 10 3.94 -22.15 1.79
CA ALA A 10 3.80 -20.94 0.98
C ALA A 10 2.33 -20.57 0.71
N ARG A 11 1.48 -21.56 0.42
CA ARG A 11 0.03 -21.37 0.27
C ARG A 11 -0.65 -20.89 1.54
N SER A 12 -0.28 -21.42 2.71
CA SER A 12 -0.80 -20.90 3.98
C SER A 12 -0.36 -19.46 4.28
N PHE A 13 0.71 -18.99 3.62
CA PHE A 13 1.18 -17.60 3.66
C PHE A 13 0.57 -16.74 2.53
N GLY A 14 -0.38 -17.28 1.76
CA GLY A 14 -1.09 -16.54 0.71
C GLY A 14 -0.37 -16.47 -0.64
N LEU A 15 0.71 -17.22 -0.84
CA LEU A 15 1.38 -17.35 -2.14
C LEU A 15 0.73 -18.50 -2.94
N SER A 16 0.44 -18.25 -4.21
CA SER A 16 0.08 -19.32 -5.15
C SER A 16 1.29 -20.23 -5.47
N ALA A 17 1.02 -21.40 -6.07
CA ALA A 17 2.10 -22.28 -6.55
C ALA A 17 3.05 -21.56 -7.51
N ASP A 18 2.51 -20.80 -8.46
CA ASP A 18 3.29 -20.07 -9.44
C ASP A 18 4.16 -18.98 -8.81
N GLU A 19 3.63 -18.28 -7.80
CA GLU A 19 4.40 -17.30 -7.03
C GLU A 19 5.53 -17.98 -6.23
N TYR A 20 5.25 -19.11 -5.58
CA TYR A 20 6.29 -19.85 -4.86
C TYR A 20 7.36 -20.43 -5.80
N ALA A 21 6.98 -20.95 -6.97
CA ALA A 21 7.93 -21.38 -7.99
C ALA A 21 8.82 -20.23 -8.48
N LYS A 22 8.26 -19.02 -8.64
CA LYS A 22 9.05 -17.81 -8.94
C LYS A 22 9.99 -17.44 -7.81
N VAL A 23 9.57 -17.56 -6.55
CA VAL A 23 10.45 -17.34 -5.38
C VAL A 23 11.64 -18.29 -5.44
N LEU A 24 11.42 -19.59 -5.68
CA LEU A 24 12.51 -20.56 -5.84
C LEU A 24 13.44 -20.19 -6.99
N GLY A 25 12.88 -19.77 -8.13
CA GLY A 25 13.65 -19.31 -9.29
C GLY A 25 14.51 -18.07 -9.01
N ILE A 26 13.97 -17.07 -8.29
CA ILE A 26 14.70 -15.86 -7.90
C ILE A 26 15.82 -16.18 -6.91
N MET A 27 15.52 -17.05 -5.93
CA MET A 27 16.43 -17.36 -4.84
C MET A 27 17.53 -18.35 -5.24
N GLY A 28 17.28 -19.20 -6.24
CA GLY A 28 18.15 -20.33 -6.60
C GLY A 28 18.24 -21.42 -5.52
N ARG A 29 17.44 -21.31 -4.45
CA ARG A 29 17.38 -22.21 -3.30
C ARG A 29 16.02 -22.09 -2.61
N THR A 30 15.74 -23.00 -1.68
CA THR A 30 14.60 -22.85 -0.78
C THR A 30 14.80 -21.63 0.14
N PRO A 31 13.81 -20.72 0.26
CA PRO A 31 13.89 -19.60 1.20
C PRO A 31 13.78 -20.11 2.65
N SER A 32 14.40 -19.40 3.57
CA SER A 32 14.12 -19.53 5.01
C SER A 32 12.68 -19.09 5.31
N LEU A 33 12.19 -19.41 6.52
CA LEU A 33 10.84 -19.02 6.94
C LEU A 33 10.65 -17.50 6.93
N THR A 34 11.67 -16.75 7.36
CA THR A 34 11.65 -15.28 7.36
C THR A 34 11.60 -14.73 5.94
N GLU A 35 12.42 -15.28 5.02
CA GLU A 35 12.41 -14.87 3.62
C GLU A 35 11.07 -15.17 2.94
N LEU A 36 10.47 -16.34 3.22
CA LEU A 36 9.12 -16.66 2.74
C LEU A 36 8.09 -15.64 3.23
N GLY A 37 8.15 -15.27 4.52
CA GLY A 37 7.28 -14.25 5.10
C GLY A 37 7.42 -12.89 4.42
N ILE A 38 8.64 -12.48 4.08
CA ILE A 38 8.89 -11.24 3.34
C ILE A 38 8.26 -11.30 1.94
N PHE A 39 8.49 -12.37 1.18
CA PHE A 39 7.86 -12.53 -0.14
C PHE A 39 6.33 -12.51 -0.04
N SER A 40 5.77 -13.23 0.92
CA SER A 40 4.33 -13.28 1.19
C SER A 40 3.71 -11.89 1.37
N VAL A 41 4.28 -11.06 2.25
CA VAL A 41 3.75 -9.72 2.52
C VAL A 41 3.98 -8.80 1.32
N MET A 42 5.20 -8.79 0.77
CA MET A 42 5.56 -7.89 -0.33
C MET A 42 4.81 -8.19 -1.63
N TRP A 43 4.39 -9.44 -1.86
CA TRP A 43 3.62 -9.86 -3.04
C TRP A 43 2.12 -9.98 -2.76
N SER A 44 1.65 -9.58 -1.57
CA SER A 44 0.23 -9.40 -1.29
C SER A 44 -0.38 -8.34 -2.23
N GLU A 45 -1.70 -8.38 -2.44
CA GLU A 45 -2.37 -7.37 -3.26
C GLU A 45 -2.16 -5.96 -2.68
N HIS A 46 -2.18 -5.83 -1.36
CA HIS A 46 -2.00 -4.57 -0.64
C HIS A 46 -0.67 -3.87 -0.97
N CYS A 47 0.42 -4.63 -1.09
CA CYS A 47 1.74 -4.06 -1.38
C CYS A 47 2.05 -4.01 -2.88
N SER A 48 1.65 -5.04 -3.63
CA SER A 48 2.10 -5.21 -5.03
C SER A 48 1.17 -4.62 -6.07
N TYR A 49 -0.09 -4.34 -5.71
CA TYR A 49 -1.13 -3.90 -6.63
C TYR A 49 -1.26 -4.85 -7.85
N LYS A 50 -0.99 -6.15 -7.67
CA LYS A 50 -0.81 -7.10 -8.78
C LYS A 50 -2.05 -7.21 -9.68
N SER A 51 -3.26 -7.03 -9.14
CA SER A 51 -4.49 -7.00 -9.94
C SER A 51 -4.79 -5.63 -10.57
N SER A 52 -4.42 -4.53 -9.88
CA SER A 52 -4.86 -3.18 -10.23
C SER A 52 -3.84 -2.39 -11.06
N ARG A 53 -2.54 -2.69 -10.92
CA ARG A 53 -1.44 -1.97 -11.57
C ARG A 53 -1.56 -1.90 -13.09
N VAL A 54 -2.13 -2.92 -13.74
CA VAL A 54 -2.32 -2.94 -15.20
C VAL A 54 -3.32 -1.88 -15.67
N TRP A 55 -4.32 -1.56 -14.84
CA TRP A 55 -5.35 -0.56 -15.13
C TRP A 55 -4.87 0.83 -14.74
N LEU A 56 -4.22 0.97 -13.58
CA LEU A 56 -3.72 2.26 -13.08
C LEU A 56 -2.70 2.91 -14.02
N LYS A 57 -1.93 2.12 -14.77
CA LYS A 57 -0.99 2.61 -15.79
C LYS A 57 -1.66 3.35 -16.96
N GLN A 58 -2.98 3.22 -17.13
CA GLN A 58 -3.72 3.89 -18.20
C GLN A 58 -4.14 5.32 -17.82
N LEU A 59 -4.03 5.69 -16.53
CA LEU A 59 -4.39 7.03 -16.07
C LEU A 59 -3.35 8.06 -16.55
N PRO A 60 -3.77 9.27 -16.95
CA PRO A 60 -2.85 10.34 -17.29
C PRO A 60 -2.11 10.81 -16.04
N THR A 61 -0.78 10.84 -16.09
CA THR A 61 0.09 11.18 -14.96
C THR A 61 1.02 12.36 -15.22
N THR A 62 0.97 12.92 -16.43
CA THR A 62 1.87 14.00 -16.87
C THR A 62 1.09 15.26 -17.21
N ALA A 63 1.50 16.38 -16.63
CA ALA A 63 1.07 17.72 -17.03
C ALA A 63 2.16 18.73 -16.65
N PRO A 64 2.17 19.97 -17.21
CA PRO A 64 3.21 20.95 -16.92
C PRO A 64 3.38 21.31 -15.44
N TRP A 65 2.30 21.20 -14.66
CA TRP A 65 2.28 21.47 -13.22
C TRP A 65 2.53 20.24 -12.35
N VAL A 66 2.76 19.05 -12.93
CA VAL A 66 3.11 17.86 -12.15
C VAL A 66 4.61 17.88 -11.89
N VAL A 67 4.99 18.21 -10.66
CA VAL A 67 6.39 18.18 -10.21
C VAL A 67 6.81 16.74 -9.92
N HIS A 68 5.93 15.96 -9.29
CA HIS A 68 6.14 14.53 -9.06
C HIS A 68 4.82 13.75 -9.18
N GLY A 69 4.79 12.80 -10.12
CA GLY A 69 3.66 11.88 -10.34
C GLY A 69 3.73 10.63 -9.45
N PRO A 70 3.01 9.54 -9.82
CA PRO A 70 3.08 8.27 -9.10
C PRO A 70 4.49 7.67 -9.09
N GLY A 71 4.91 7.15 -7.93
CA GLY A 71 6.22 6.50 -7.75
C GLY A 71 6.83 6.73 -6.37
N GLU A 72 6.49 7.86 -5.75
CA GLU A 72 6.93 8.24 -4.40
C GLU A 72 5.78 8.18 -3.39
N ASN A 73 6.07 8.52 -2.13
CA ASN A 73 5.10 8.46 -1.04
C ASN A 73 3.90 9.40 -1.21
N ALA A 74 3.99 10.49 -1.98
CA ALA A 74 2.84 11.33 -2.32
C ALA A 74 3.04 12.07 -3.66
N GLY A 75 1.93 12.56 -4.23
CA GLY A 75 1.98 13.37 -5.45
C GLY A 75 2.31 14.83 -5.15
N VAL A 76 3.01 15.49 -6.08
CA VAL A 76 3.43 16.88 -5.95
C VAL A 76 3.02 17.68 -7.18
N ILE A 77 2.28 18.78 -6.97
CA ILE A 77 1.88 19.72 -8.01
C ILE A 77 2.39 21.13 -7.72
N ASP A 78 2.82 21.83 -8.77
CA ASP A 78 3.15 23.25 -8.72
C ASP A 78 1.87 24.07 -8.60
N ILE A 79 1.83 24.99 -7.63
CA ILE A 79 0.72 25.91 -7.39
C ILE A 79 1.10 27.37 -7.62
N GLY A 80 2.29 27.63 -8.18
CA GLY A 80 2.82 28.96 -8.44
C GLY A 80 3.61 29.53 -7.26
N GLU A 81 4.20 30.71 -7.49
CA GLU A 81 4.92 31.49 -6.47
C GLU A 81 6.08 30.73 -5.77
N GLY A 82 6.64 29.72 -6.44
CA GLY A 82 7.67 28.86 -5.88
C GLY A 82 7.15 27.88 -4.81
N LEU A 83 5.84 27.66 -4.76
CA LEU A 83 5.18 26.74 -3.83
C LEU A 83 4.68 25.49 -4.56
N VAL A 84 4.60 24.39 -3.81
CA VAL A 84 4.01 23.13 -4.28
C VAL A 84 2.97 22.63 -3.29
N ALA A 85 1.93 21.97 -3.80
CA ALA A 85 1.01 21.20 -2.99
C ALA A 85 1.40 19.71 -3.04
N VAL A 86 1.54 19.12 -1.85
CA VAL A 86 1.84 17.69 -1.67
C VAL A 86 0.63 17.01 -1.06
N PHE A 87 0.12 15.98 -1.72
CA PHE A 87 -1.07 15.29 -1.26
C PHE A 87 -1.09 13.82 -1.70
N LYS A 88 -1.79 13.01 -0.91
CA LYS A 88 -2.10 11.61 -1.18
C LYS A 88 -3.43 11.28 -0.54
N MET A 89 -4.01 10.16 -0.94
CA MET A 89 -5.14 9.53 -0.27
C MET A 89 -4.78 8.08 0.04
N GLU A 90 -5.14 7.65 1.24
CA GLU A 90 -5.01 6.26 1.68
C GLU A 90 -6.35 5.74 2.20
N SER A 91 -6.42 4.42 2.42
CA SER A 91 -7.57 3.78 3.03
C SER A 91 -7.13 2.90 4.19
N HIS A 92 -7.99 2.74 5.20
CA HIS A 92 -7.74 1.86 6.34
C HIS A 92 -8.96 1.00 6.66
N ASN A 93 -9.57 0.46 5.60
CA ASN A 93 -10.91 -0.13 5.66
C ASN A 93 -10.99 -1.36 6.58
N HIS A 94 -10.12 -2.35 6.36
CA HIS A 94 -10.17 -3.60 7.12
C HIS A 94 -9.84 -3.41 8.61
N PRO A 95 -8.78 -2.65 9.01
CA PRO A 95 -8.57 -2.35 10.42
C PRO A 95 -9.72 -1.57 11.06
N SER A 96 -10.24 -0.53 10.39
CA SER A 96 -11.37 0.26 10.91
C SER A 96 -12.68 -0.52 11.01
N PHE A 97 -12.83 -1.61 10.25
CA PHE A 97 -13.97 -2.52 10.43
C PHE A 97 -13.86 -3.34 11.72
N ILE A 98 -12.64 -3.76 12.10
CA ILE A 98 -12.40 -4.58 13.29
C ILE A 98 -12.37 -3.72 14.55
N GLU A 99 -11.67 -2.59 14.51
CA GLU A 99 -11.55 -1.64 15.62
C GLU A 99 -11.60 -0.22 15.01
N PRO A 100 -12.76 0.47 15.09
CA PRO A 100 -12.96 1.72 14.37
C PRO A 100 -12.07 2.87 14.82
N TYR A 101 -11.81 3.00 16.13
CA TYR A 101 -11.15 4.18 16.68
C TYR A 101 -9.67 4.21 16.30
N GLN A 102 -8.95 3.17 16.67
CA GLN A 102 -7.54 2.96 16.35
C GLN A 102 -7.35 2.72 14.86
N GLY A 103 -8.24 1.99 14.18
CA GLY A 103 -8.18 1.83 12.73
C GLY A 103 -8.22 3.18 12.00
N ALA A 104 -9.15 4.07 12.36
CA ALA A 104 -9.18 5.41 11.80
C ALA A 104 -7.93 6.23 12.19
N ALA A 105 -7.52 6.16 13.47
CA ALA A 105 -6.38 6.92 13.97
C ALA A 105 -5.04 6.53 13.31
N THR A 106 -4.79 5.23 13.09
CA THR A 106 -3.58 4.75 12.40
C THR A 106 -3.60 5.10 10.92
N GLY A 107 -4.79 5.13 10.29
CA GLY A 107 -4.96 5.65 8.94
C GLY A 107 -4.57 7.13 8.82
N VAL A 108 -5.03 7.97 9.75
CA VAL A 108 -4.61 9.38 9.85
C VAL A 108 -3.10 9.51 10.06
N GLY A 109 -2.53 8.71 10.96
CA GLY A 109 -1.09 8.72 11.19
C GLY A 109 -0.26 8.30 9.97
N GLY A 110 -0.75 7.34 9.19
CA GLY A 110 -0.13 6.88 7.94
C GLY A 110 -0.02 7.99 6.90
N ILE A 111 -1.15 8.58 6.53
CA ILE A 111 -1.19 9.61 5.48
C ILE A 111 -0.40 10.88 5.84
N LEU A 112 -0.34 11.23 7.13
CA LEU A 112 0.49 12.35 7.58
C LEU A 112 1.98 12.07 7.39
N ARG A 113 2.43 10.82 7.59
CA ARG A 113 3.84 10.44 7.38
C ARG A 113 4.21 10.45 5.90
N ASP A 114 3.31 10.05 5.01
CA ASP A 114 3.57 10.12 3.57
C ASP A 114 3.91 11.55 3.14
N VAL A 115 3.05 12.51 3.49
CA VAL A 115 3.27 13.93 3.16
C VAL A 115 4.54 14.45 3.85
N PHE A 116 4.74 14.11 5.13
CA PHE A 116 5.91 14.55 5.88
C PHE A 116 7.23 14.04 5.27
N THR A 117 7.29 12.79 4.81
CA THR A 117 8.50 12.21 4.20
C THR A 117 8.84 12.81 2.83
N MET A 118 7.89 13.51 2.19
CA MET A 118 8.17 14.32 0.99
C MET A 118 8.80 15.69 1.33
N GLY A 119 9.06 15.98 2.62
CA GLY A 119 9.59 17.27 3.08
C GLY A 119 8.54 18.37 3.19
N ALA A 120 7.25 18.05 3.06
CA ALA A 120 6.16 19.00 3.17
C ALA A 120 5.55 19.02 4.58
N ARG A 121 5.08 20.20 5.00
CA ARG A 121 4.33 20.35 6.26
C ARG A 121 2.85 20.03 6.00
N PRO A 122 2.24 19.04 6.68
CA PRO A 122 0.80 18.83 6.59
C PRO A 122 0.03 20.05 7.15
N ILE A 123 -0.91 20.59 6.38
CA ILE A 123 -1.72 21.76 6.76
C ILE A 123 -3.23 21.50 6.77
N ALA A 124 -3.68 20.41 6.13
CA ALA A 124 -5.07 20.03 6.03
C ALA A 124 -5.19 18.50 5.99
N ASN A 125 -6.32 17.98 6.46
CA ASN A 125 -6.65 16.56 6.39
C ASN A 125 -8.14 16.41 6.10
N LEU A 126 -8.49 15.47 5.23
CA LEU A 126 -9.86 15.23 4.78
C LEU A 126 -10.20 13.74 4.96
N ASN A 127 -11.43 13.46 5.36
CA ASN A 127 -11.93 12.09 5.47
C ASN A 127 -13.02 11.80 4.42
N ALA A 128 -13.05 10.55 3.96
CA ALA A 128 -14.05 10.04 3.03
C ALA A 128 -14.70 8.79 3.62
N LEU A 129 -15.64 9.00 4.54
CA LEU A 129 -16.27 7.91 5.32
C LEU A 129 -17.47 7.33 4.58
N ARG A 130 -17.65 6.02 4.65
CA ARG A 130 -18.79 5.28 4.10
C ARG A 130 -19.19 4.20 5.10
N PHE A 131 -20.45 4.19 5.52
CA PHE A 131 -21.01 3.25 6.50
C PHE A 131 -22.31 2.64 5.97
N GLY A 132 -22.81 1.63 6.68
CA GLY A 132 -24.18 1.13 6.51
C GLY A 132 -25.24 2.18 6.88
N LEU A 133 -26.50 1.74 6.93
CA LEU A 133 -27.60 2.63 7.30
C LEU A 133 -27.43 3.11 8.76
N PRO A 134 -27.61 4.40 9.07
CA PRO A 134 -27.51 4.90 10.44
C PRO A 134 -28.51 4.25 11.42
N SER A 135 -29.60 3.68 10.88
CA SER A 135 -30.64 2.98 11.64
C SER A 135 -30.33 1.50 11.92
N ASP A 136 -29.28 0.95 11.31
CA ASP A 136 -28.86 -0.44 11.44
C ASP A 136 -27.38 -0.49 11.85
N PRO A 137 -27.11 -0.27 13.15
CA PRO A 137 -25.76 -0.07 13.68
C PRO A 137 -24.89 -1.33 13.72
#